data_AF-A0A6B8RTK3-F1
#
_entry.id   AF-A0A6B8RTK3-F1
#
_cell.length_a   1.000
_cell.length_b   1.000
_cell.length_c   1.000
_cell.angle_alpha   90.00
_cell.angle_beta   90.00
_cell.angle_gamma   90.00
#
_symmetry.space_group_name_H-M   'P 1'
#
loop_
_entity.id
_entity.type
_entity.pdbx_description
1 polymer ?
#
loop_
_entity_poly.entity_id
_entity_poly.type
_entity_poly.pdbx_seq_one_letter_code
_entity_poly.pdbx_strand_id
1 'polypeptide(L)'
;MKKSPLMMCIIMLFGLVVGCERAGNEEIDEQVVQRVSIAKSLAHGSVNPALLAEYTNEQTIEKFTNAEKTANKIQGILNTSTPNFDMTFILKDEKKSFHLWLSEKSELGMIMKVNDTSTGYSLTKESTAELLKIINESVQFRTIAWAAVEESQKPHVTGNWEEALVSTIIFTDQWLIPNKDLSKFKNQELVTVNFSTDQDGLLGPIVVVINPVTNEVVGFYPRY
;
A
#
# COMPACT_ATOMS: atom_id res chain seq x y z
N MET A 1 81.63 23.28 35.85
CA MET A 1 81.07 23.10 37.21
C MET A 1 79.56 23.28 37.16
N LYS A 2 78.79 22.29 37.66
CA LYS A 2 77.45 22.36 38.32
C LYS A 2 76.34 23.19 37.63
N LYS A 3 75.09 22.76 37.43
CA LYS A 3 74.22 21.61 37.74
C LYS A 3 72.95 21.84 36.87
N SER A 4 72.35 20.79 36.32
CA SER A 4 70.91 20.78 35.93
C SER A 4 70.05 20.63 37.23
N PRO A 5 68.70 20.75 37.29
CA PRO A 5 67.69 20.64 36.22
C PRO A 5 66.41 21.52 36.40
N LEU A 6 65.38 21.19 35.59
CA LEU A 6 63.94 21.34 35.87
C LEU A 6 63.31 22.72 35.58
N MET A 7 62.38 22.76 34.61
CA MET A 7 60.96 23.12 34.82
C MET A 7 60.26 23.34 33.48
N MET A 8 59.56 22.27 33.09
CA MET A 8 58.30 22.25 32.35
C MET A 8 57.51 23.57 32.42
N CYS A 9 57.19 24.16 31.26
CA CYS A 9 55.97 24.93 31.07
C CYS A 9 55.50 24.81 29.61
N ILE A 10 54.46 23.99 29.49
CA ILE A 10 53.53 23.87 28.36
C ILE A 10 52.99 25.26 28.02
N ILE A 11 53.21 25.72 26.79
CA ILE A 11 52.42 26.79 26.20
C ILE A 11 51.79 26.19 24.94
N MET A 12 50.54 25.74 25.11
CA MET A 12 49.60 25.47 24.03
C MET A 12 49.44 26.76 23.22
N LEU A 13 50.00 26.76 22.01
CA LEU A 13 49.61 27.74 21.01
C LEU A 13 48.32 27.23 20.35
N PHE A 14 47.23 27.89 20.72
CA PHE A 14 45.92 27.84 20.07
C PHE A 14 46.07 28.18 18.58
N GLY A 15 46.17 27.15 17.75
CA GLY A 15 45.93 27.24 16.31
C GLY A 15 44.48 26.88 16.04
N LEU A 16 43.66 27.91 15.79
CA LEU A 16 42.27 27.81 15.38
C LEU A 16 42.17 27.02 14.07
N VAL A 17 42.01 25.71 14.16
CA VAL A 17 41.38 24.95 13.09
C VAL A 17 39.88 25.10 13.33
N VAL A 18 39.28 26.10 12.69
CA VAL A 18 37.84 26.12 12.45
C VAL A 18 37.58 24.98 11.46
N GLY A 19 37.47 23.76 12.01
CA GLY A 19 36.78 22.69 11.31
C GLY A 19 35.34 23.15 11.21
N CYS A 20 34.90 23.46 10.00
CA CYS A 20 33.49 23.52 9.69
C CYS A 20 32.97 22.11 9.95
N GLU A 21 32.43 21.89 11.15
CA GLU A 21 31.62 20.71 11.42
C GLU A 21 30.56 20.69 10.34
N ARG A 22 30.69 19.73 9.44
CA ARG A 22 29.58 19.27 8.63
C ARG A 22 28.44 19.07 9.62
N ALA A 23 27.43 19.92 9.53
CA ALA A 23 26.10 19.53 9.95
C ALA A 23 25.86 18.22 9.21
N GLY A 24 26.02 17.11 9.93
CA GLY A 24 25.47 15.84 9.53
C GLY A 24 24.00 16.14 9.35
N ASN A 25 23.61 16.20 8.09
CA ASN A 25 22.23 15.99 7.73
C ASN A 25 21.97 14.59 8.27
N GLU A 26 21.39 14.48 9.46
CA GLU A 26 20.67 13.27 9.84
C GLU A 26 19.76 13.02 8.65
N GLU A 27 20.06 11.96 7.90
CA GLU A 27 19.10 11.40 6.97
C GLU A 27 17.85 11.17 7.82
N ILE A 28 16.85 12.03 7.61
CA ILE A 28 15.51 11.79 8.12
C ILE A 28 15.19 10.41 7.56
N ASP A 29 15.05 9.43 8.46
CA ASP A 29 14.49 8.12 8.17
C ASP A 29 13.03 8.35 7.77
N GLU A 30 12.84 8.88 6.57
CA GLU A 30 11.56 8.98 5.93
C GLU A 30 11.22 7.54 5.56
N GLN A 31 10.58 6.84 6.50
CA GLN A 31 10.12 5.49 6.24
C GLN A 31 9.08 5.58 5.13
N VAL A 32 9.54 5.34 3.89
CA VAL A 32 8.71 5.39 2.70
C VAL A 32 7.78 4.20 2.73
N VAL A 33 6.47 4.46 2.58
CA VAL A 33 5.48 3.41 2.40
C VAL A 33 5.74 2.75 1.05
N GLN A 34 6.12 1.47 1.08
CA GLN A 34 6.41 0.72 -0.14
C GLN A 34 5.14 0.19 -0.79
N ARG A 35 4.10 -0.04 0.02
CA ARG A 35 2.87 -0.68 -0.41
C ARG A 35 1.72 -0.38 0.55
N VAL A 36 0.52 -0.28 0.00
CA VAL A 36 -0.73 -0.21 0.76
C VAL A 36 -1.58 -1.43 0.45
N SER A 37 -2.07 -2.11 1.48
CA SER A 37 -3.02 -3.22 1.32
C SER A 37 -4.35 -2.88 1.98
N ILE A 38 -5.44 -3.25 1.31
CA ILE A 38 -6.81 -3.10 1.79
C ILE A 38 -7.42 -4.48 1.96
N ALA A 39 -8.06 -4.72 3.10
CA ALA A 39 -8.85 -5.92 3.39
C ALA A 39 -10.23 -5.51 3.91
N LYS A 40 -11.21 -6.41 3.82
CA LYS A 40 -12.50 -6.21 4.50
C LYS A 40 -12.31 -6.35 6.00
N SER A 41 -12.73 -5.36 6.77
CA SER A 41 -12.64 -5.44 8.23
C SER A 41 -13.66 -6.45 8.77
N LEU A 42 -13.22 -7.29 9.72
CA LEU A 42 -14.09 -8.26 10.40
C LEU A 42 -14.48 -7.81 11.80
N ALA A 43 -13.58 -7.11 12.50
CA ALA A 43 -13.76 -6.65 13.86
C ALA A 43 -12.72 -5.57 14.20
N HIS A 44 -12.94 -4.87 15.31
CA HIS A 44 -11.93 -3.99 15.90
C HIS A 44 -10.74 -4.79 16.46
N GLY A 45 -9.56 -4.17 16.50
CA GLY A 45 -8.35 -4.67 17.16
C GLY A 45 -7.54 -5.72 16.38
N SER A 46 -7.98 -6.11 15.18
CA SER A 46 -7.28 -7.06 14.32
C SER A 46 -7.41 -6.69 12.85
N VAL A 47 -6.40 -7.04 12.05
CA VAL A 47 -6.43 -6.90 10.59
C VAL A 47 -6.85 -8.22 9.97
N ASN A 48 -7.79 -8.19 9.01
CA ASN A 48 -8.10 -9.35 8.19
C ASN A 48 -6.95 -9.67 7.21
N PRO A 49 -6.37 -10.88 7.21
CA PRO A 49 -5.31 -11.25 6.26
C PRO A 49 -5.80 -11.44 4.82
N ALA A 50 -7.11 -11.61 4.58
CA ALA A 50 -7.68 -11.77 3.24
C ALA A 50 -7.75 -10.42 2.52
N LEU A 51 -6.72 -10.13 1.72
CA LEU A 51 -6.59 -8.87 1.00
C LEU A 51 -7.61 -8.75 -0.15
N LEU A 52 -8.24 -7.59 -0.23
CA LEU A 52 -9.09 -7.17 -1.33
C LEU A 52 -8.29 -6.45 -2.42
N ALA A 53 -7.31 -5.65 -2.00
CA ALA A 53 -6.48 -4.89 -2.93
C ALA A 53 -5.07 -4.64 -2.38
N GLU A 54 -4.11 -4.48 -3.29
CA GLU A 54 -2.74 -4.13 -2.99
C GLU A 54 -2.18 -3.13 -4.02
N TYR A 55 -1.65 -2.01 -3.53
CA TYR A 55 -1.16 -0.92 -4.36
C TYR A 55 0.33 -0.68 -4.12
N THR A 56 1.11 -0.70 -5.19
CA THR A 56 2.55 -0.37 -5.19
C THR A 56 2.87 0.89 -6.03
N ASN A 57 1.87 1.45 -6.71
CA ASN A 57 2.03 2.69 -7.46
C ASN A 57 2.16 3.89 -6.51
N GLU A 58 3.15 4.74 -6.79
CA GLU A 58 3.49 5.91 -5.97
C GLU A 58 2.32 6.89 -5.81
N GLN A 59 1.59 7.21 -6.88
CA GLN A 59 0.47 8.16 -6.84
C GLN A 59 -0.69 7.63 -5.97
N THR A 60 -0.97 6.34 -6.03
CA THR A 60 -2.00 5.71 -5.20
C THR A 60 -1.55 5.66 -3.74
N ILE A 61 -0.31 5.26 -3.48
CA ILE A 61 0.28 5.28 -2.13
C ILE A 61 0.21 6.70 -1.54
N GLU A 62 0.57 7.71 -2.33
CA GLU A 62 0.54 9.11 -1.91
C GLU A 62 -0.85 9.52 -1.40
N LYS A 63 -1.92 9.21 -2.14
CA LYS A 63 -3.30 9.50 -1.73
C LYS A 63 -3.67 8.88 -0.38
N PHE A 64 -3.30 7.61 -0.17
CA PHE A 64 -3.52 6.94 1.11
C PHE A 64 -2.70 7.57 2.25
N THR A 65 -1.44 7.91 1.99
CA THR A 65 -0.60 8.58 3.01
C THR A 65 -1.07 10.00 3.32
N ASN A 66 -1.55 10.75 2.32
CA ASN A 66 -2.12 12.08 2.50
C ASN A 66 -3.42 12.02 3.30
N ALA A 67 -4.25 11.00 3.06
CA ALA A 67 -5.45 10.77 3.87
C ALA A 67 -5.11 10.58 5.36
N GLU A 68 -4.04 9.85 5.68
CA GLU A 68 -3.57 9.68 7.06
C GLU A 68 -2.98 10.96 7.65
N LYS A 69 -2.07 11.62 6.92
CA LYS A 69 -1.37 12.84 7.36
C LYS A 69 -2.31 14.02 7.63
N THR A 70 -3.37 14.14 6.83
CA THR A 70 -4.33 15.26 6.92
C THR A 70 -5.54 14.95 7.80
N ALA A 71 -5.64 13.74 8.36
CA ALA A 71 -6.77 13.35 9.18
C ALA A 71 -6.80 14.14 10.51
N ASN A 72 -7.98 14.61 10.88
CA ASN A 72 -8.19 15.42 12.07
C ASN A 72 -8.63 14.55 13.24
N LYS A 73 -7.90 14.63 14.36
CA LYS A 73 -8.26 13.89 15.58
C LYS A 73 -9.68 14.26 16.04
N ILE A 74 -10.51 13.24 16.22
CA ILE A 74 -11.87 13.43 16.75
C ILE A 74 -11.77 13.55 18.28
N GLN A 75 -12.43 14.56 18.84
CA GLN A 75 -12.47 14.78 20.29
C GLN A 75 -13.61 13.98 20.91
N GLY A 76 -13.37 13.38 22.09
CA GLY A 76 -14.36 12.65 22.87
C GLY A 76 -14.27 11.12 22.71
N ILE A 77 -15.22 10.42 23.34
CA ILE A 77 -15.32 8.96 23.28
C ILE A 77 -16.09 8.59 22.01
N LEU A 78 -15.49 7.72 21.19
CA LEU A 78 -16.10 7.24 19.96
C LEU A 78 -16.91 5.97 20.21
N ASN A 79 -18.17 5.97 19.77
CA ASN A 79 -18.99 4.77 19.67
C ASN A 79 -19.19 4.44 18.18
N THR A 80 -18.35 3.56 17.66
CA THR A 80 -18.26 3.28 16.22
C THR A 80 -18.90 1.93 15.87
N SER A 81 -19.51 1.84 14.70
CA SER A 81 -19.86 0.54 14.10
C SER A 81 -18.59 -0.26 13.73
N THR A 82 -18.76 -1.51 13.30
CA THR A 82 -17.67 -2.27 12.65
C THR A 82 -17.09 -1.46 11.49
N PRO A 83 -15.75 -1.39 11.35
CA PRO A 83 -15.11 -0.74 10.20
C PRO A 83 -15.45 -1.45 8.90
N ASN A 84 -15.41 -0.70 7.79
CA ASN A 84 -15.64 -1.26 6.46
C ASN A 84 -14.40 -2.03 5.97
N PHE A 85 -13.23 -1.46 6.20
CA PHE A 85 -11.96 -1.98 5.71
C PHE A 85 -10.87 -1.93 6.78
N ASP A 86 -9.87 -2.77 6.60
CA ASP A 86 -8.56 -2.60 7.21
C ASP A 86 -7.58 -2.12 6.16
N MET A 87 -6.85 -1.07 6.47
CA MET A 87 -5.80 -0.49 5.64
C MET A 87 -4.46 -0.72 6.31
N THR A 88 -3.50 -1.29 5.60
CA THR A 88 -2.13 -1.48 6.13
C THR A 88 -1.11 -0.85 5.21
N PHE A 89 -0.28 0.01 5.77
CA PHE A 89 0.95 0.50 5.14
C PHE A 89 2.07 -0.47 5.46
N ILE A 90 2.73 -0.98 4.42
CA ILE A 90 3.91 -1.81 4.53
C ILE A 90 5.11 -0.91 4.26
N LEU A 91 5.94 -0.75 5.29
CA LEU A 91 7.21 -0.04 5.24
C LEU A 91 8.34 -1.08 5.25
N LYS A 92 9.59 -0.61 5.14
CA LYS A 92 10.77 -1.48 5.09
C LYS A 92 10.86 -2.41 6.32
N ASP A 93 10.69 -1.84 7.51
CA ASP A 93 10.96 -2.53 8.78
C ASP A 93 9.71 -2.67 9.68
N GLU A 94 8.59 -2.04 9.31
CA GLU A 94 7.36 -2.10 10.10
C GLU A 94 6.08 -2.08 9.25
N LYS A 95 4.95 -2.34 9.92
CA LYS A 95 3.60 -2.20 9.34
C LYS A 95 2.77 -1.26 10.19
N LYS A 96 2.06 -0.34 9.55
CA LYS A 96 1.08 0.53 10.21
C LYS A 96 -0.31 0.16 9.73
N SER A 97 -1.16 -0.31 10.64
CA SER A 97 -2.50 -0.78 10.30
C SER A 97 -3.58 0.11 10.92
N PHE A 98 -4.61 0.36 10.14
CA PHE A 98 -5.74 1.21 10.47
C PHE A 98 -7.05 0.50 10.15
N HIS A 99 -8.03 0.64 11.03
CA HIS A 99 -9.42 0.45 10.68
C HIS A 99 -9.89 1.67 9.88
N LEU A 100 -10.64 1.43 8.80
CA LEU A 100 -11.13 2.44 7.88
C LEU A 100 -12.66 2.32 7.75
N TRP A 101 -13.35 3.40 8.09
CA TRP A 101 -14.77 3.60 7.80
C TRP A 101 -14.88 4.49 6.59
N LEU A 102 -15.46 3.94 5.54
CA LEU A 102 -15.61 4.60 4.26
C LEU A 102 -16.94 4.17 3.64
N SER A 103 -17.79 5.12 3.33
CA SER A 103 -19.16 4.88 2.89
C SER A 103 -19.56 5.92 1.85
N GLU A 104 -20.19 5.47 0.77
CA GLU A 104 -20.75 6.35 -0.26
C GLU A 104 -21.87 7.26 0.28
N LYS A 105 -22.43 6.93 1.45
CA LYS A 105 -23.50 7.69 2.10
C LYS A 105 -22.96 8.79 3.02
N SER A 106 -21.64 8.91 3.19
CA SER A 106 -21.00 9.89 4.07
C SER A 106 -19.97 10.70 3.29
N GLU A 107 -19.95 12.02 3.51
CA GLU A 107 -18.92 12.89 2.94
C GLU A 107 -17.57 12.77 3.66
N LEU A 108 -17.56 12.19 4.87
CA LEU A 108 -16.36 12.02 5.69
C LEU A 108 -16.18 10.55 6.03
N GLY A 109 -14.99 10.04 5.73
CA GLY A 109 -14.47 8.79 6.25
C GLY A 109 -13.76 8.99 7.59
N MET A 110 -13.39 7.89 8.21
CA MET A 110 -12.66 7.88 9.48
C MET A 110 -11.62 6.77 9.46
N ILE A 111 -10.48 7.03 10.08
CA ILE A 111 -9.46 6.03 10.37
C ILE A 111 -9.20 5.93 11.87
N MET A 112 -8.76 4.77 12.31
CA MET A 112 -8.36 4.49 13.68
C MET A 112 -7.21 3.49 13.64
N LYS A 113 -6.17 3.67 14.44
CA LYS A 113 -5.06 2.71 14.48
C LYS A 113 -5.54 1.40 15.08
N VAL A 114 -5.18 0.27 14.47
CA VAL A 114 -5.58 -1.05 14.99
C VAL A 114 -5.05 -1.28 16.42
N ASN A 115 -3.85 -0.76 16.71
CA ASN A 115 -3.21 -0.87 18.02
C ASN A 115 -3.57 0.26 19.00
N ASP A 116 -4.38 1.24 18.57
CA ASP A 116 -4.94 2.29 19.42
C ASP A 116 -6.38 2.59 18.98
N THR A 117 -7.30 1.78 19.47
CA THR A 117 -8.73 1.90 19.16
C THR A 117 -9.43 3.00 19.98
N SER A 118 -8.70 3.71 20.83
CA SER A 118 -9.26 4.79 21.66
C SER A 118 -9.31 6.14 20.94
N THR A 119 -8.54 6.28 19.86
CA THR A 119 -8.42 7.53 19.11
C THR A 119 -8.79 7.34 17.63
N GLY A 120 -9.88 7.97 17.20
CA GLY A 120 -10.26 8.07 15.80
C GLY A 120 -9.87 9.41 15.19
N TYR A 121 -9.70 9.40 13.87
CA TYR A 121 -9.35 10.56 13.07
C TYR A 121 -10.31 10.65 11.88
N SER A 122 -10.95 11.81 11.72
CA SER A 122 -11.79 12.09 10.56
C SER A 122 -10.90 12.39 9.37
N LEU A 123 -11.14 11.71 8.25
CA LEU A 123 -10.55 12.08 6.97
C LEU A 123 -11.12 13.42 6.51
N THR A 124 -10.41 14.09 5.59
CA THR A 124 -10.95 15.24 4.86
C THR A 124 -11.98 14.77 3.84
N LYS A 125 -12.85 15.67 3.35
CA LYS A 125 -13.81 15.34 2.27
C LYS A 125 -13.09 14.89 1.00
N GLU A 126 -11.99 15.57 0.67
CA GLU A 126 -11.17 15.28 -0.50
C GLU A 126 -10.57 13.88 -0.40
N SER A 127 -9.84 13.58 0.67
CA SER A 127 -9.27 12.24 0.88
C SER A 127 -10.34 11.15 0.93
N THR A 128 -11.49 11.43 1.54
CA THR A 128 -12.63 10.49 1.55
C THR A 128 -13.09 10.15 0.13
N ALA A 129 -13.27 11.17 -0.72
CA ALA A 129 -13.69 10.98 -2.11
C ALA A 129 -12.62 10.25 -2.94
N GLU A 130 -11.34 10.56 -2.74
CA GLU A 130 -10.24 9.89 -3.42
C GLU A 130 -10.15 8.40 -3.05
N LEU A 131 -10.21 8.07 -1.76
CA LEU A 131 -10.15 6.68 -1.32
C LEU A 131 -11.38 5.89 -1.78
N LEU A 132 -12.58 6.50 -1.78
CA LEU A 132 -13.80 5.88 -2.30
C LEU A 132 -13.63 5.54 -3.78
N LYS A 133 -13.10 6.48 -4.57
CA LYS A 133 -12.85 6.28 -5.98
C LYS A 133 -11.92 5.08 -6.21
N ILE A 134 -10.79 5.00 -5.51
CA ILE A 134 -9.80 3.91 -5.66
C ILE A 134 -10.41 2.55 -5.30
N ILE A 135 -11.19 2.49 -4.21
CA ILE A 135 -11.85 1.26 -3.77
C ILE A 135 -12.92 0.82 -4.79
N ASN A 136 -13.70 1.76 -5.33
CA ASN A 136 -14.73 1.48 -6.33
C ASN A 136 -14.13 1.06 -7.68
N GLU A 137 -13.01 1.65 -8.10
CA GLU A 137 -12.25 1.18 -9.28
C GLU A 137 -11.84 -0.29 -9.13
N SER A 138 -11.48 -0.72 -7.92
CA SER A 138 -11.13 -2.13 -7.67
C SER A 138 -12.34 -3.07 -7.85
N VAL A 139 -13.55 -2.64 -7.49
CA VAL A 139 -14.79 -3.39 -7.76
C VAL A 139 -15.06 -3.50 -9.26
N GLN A 140 -14.83 -2.42 -10.00
CA GLN A 140 -14.95 -2.42 -11.46
C GLN A 140 -13.98 -3.42 -12.10
N PHE A 141 -12.72 -3.45 -11.67
CA PHE A 141 -11.73 -4.39 -12.21
C PHE A 141 -12.11 -5.85 -11.94
N ARG A 142 -12.64 -6.19 -10.75
CA ARG A 142 -13.15 -7.54 -10.50
C ARG A 142 -14.29 -7.92 -11.43
N THR A 143 -15.20 -6.98 -11.70
CA THR A 143 -16.33 -7.21 -12.62
C THR A 143 -15.85 -7.48 -14.05
N ILE A 144 -14.91 -6.67 -14.55
CA ILE A 144 -14.29 -6.87 -15.87
C ILE A 144 -13.57 -8.21 -15.93
N ALA A 145 -12.77 -8.52 -14.90
CA ALA A 145 -12.00 -9.75 -14.84
C ALA A 145 -12.91 -10.98 -14.81
N TRP A 146 -13.94 -10.98 -13.96
CA TRP A 146 -14.89 -12.08 -13.84
C TRP A 146 -15.66 -12.34 -15.14
N ALA A 147 -16.02 -11.28 -15.86
CA ALA A 147 -16.65 -11.40 -17.17
C ALA A 147 -15.73 -12.03 -18.22
N ALA A 148 -14.41 -11.91 -18.05
CA ALA A 148 -13.40 -12.47 -18.96
C ALA A 148 -13.04 -13.93 -18.64
N VAL A 149 -13.31 -14.42 -17.42
CA VAL A 149 -13.07 -15.81 -17.04
C VAL A 149 -13.98 -16.73 -17.87
N GLU A 150 -13.40 -17.78 -18.47
CA GLU A 150 -14.16 -18.77 -19.24
C GLU A 150 -15.21 -19.48 -18.36
N GLU A 151 -16.39 -19.76 -18.91
CA GLU A 151 -17.49 -20.44 -18.18
C GLU A 151 -17.07 -21.81 -17.62
N SER A 152 -16.16 -22.51 -18.29
CA SER A 152 -15.61 -23.79 -17.82
C SER A 152 -14.74 -23.65 -16.55
N GLN A 153 -14.16 -22.47 -16.34
CA GLN A 153 -13.24 -22.18 -15.24
C GLN A 153 -13.95 -21.58 -14.02
N LYS A 154 -15.08 -20.90 -14.21
CA LYS A 154 -15.84 -20.27 -13.10
C LYS A 154 -16.21 -21.24 -11.96
N PRO A 155 -16.61 -22.51 -12.21
CA PRO A 155 -16.89 -23.46 -11.12
C PRO A 155 -15.69 -23.81 -10.25
N HIS A 156 -14.46 -23.61 -10.75
CA HIS A 156 -13.23 -23.86 -10.01
C HIS A 156 -12.81 -22.69 -9.12
N VAL A 157 -13.40 -21.50 -9.30
CA VAL A 157 -13.12 -20.35 -8.44
C VAL A 157 -13.72 -20.58 -7.06
N THR A 158 -12.87 -20.41 -6.05
CA THR A 158 -13.19 -20.60 -4.64
C THR A 158 -13.37 -19.24 -3.96
N GLY A 159 -14.24 -19.19 -2.95
CA GLY A 159 -14.58 -17.94 -2.26
C GLY A 159 -15.54 -17.05 -3.06
N ASN A 160 -15.64 -15.78 -2.66
CA ASN A 160 -16.43 -14.79 -3.38
C ASN A 160 -15.56 -14.08 -4.42
N TRP A 161 -15.91 -14.18 -5.70
CA TRP A 161 -15.18 -13.51 -6.79
C TRP A 161 -15.18 -11.98 -6.63
N GLU A 162 -16.20 -11.40 -5.97
CA GLU A 162 -16.27 -9.97 -5.67
C GLU A 162 -15.23 -9.52 -4.63
N GLU A 163 -14.58 -10.48 -3.96
CA GLU A 163 -13.52 -10.28 -3.00
C GLU A 163 -12.14 -10.74 -3.55
N ALA A 164 -12.04 -11.05 -4.84
CA ALA A 164 -10.78 -11.41 -5.50
C ALA A 164 -9.71 -10.32 -5.35
N LEU A 165 -8.45 -10.73 -5.21
CA LEU A 165 -7.34 -9.79 -4.97
C LEU A 165 -7.08 -8.96 -6.21
N VAL A 166 -7.14 -7.63 -6.06
CA VAL A 166 -6.73 -6.66 -7.08
C VAL A 166 -5.34 -6.13 -6.75
N SER A 167 -4.39 -6.23 -7.66
CA SER A 167 -3.02 -5.71 -7.48
C SER A 167 -2.57 -4.88 -8.67
N THR A 168 -1.63 -3.97 -8.43
CA THR A 168 -0.96 -3.20 -9.49
C THR A 168 0.42 -3.79 -9.79
N ILE A 169 0.81 -3.82 -11.07
CA ILE A 169 2.15 -4.23 -11.51
C ILE A 169 2.72 -3.24 -12.53
N ILE A 170 4.06 -3.11 -12.58
CA ILE A 170 4.75 -2.54 -13.74
C ILE A 170 5.09 -3.68 -14.68
N PHE A 171 4.48 -3.68 -15.87
CA PHE A 171 4.66 -4.74 -16.83
C PHE A 171 6.03 -4.62 -17.50
N THR A 172 6.92 -5.60 -17.27
CA THR A 172 8.28 -5.59 -17.82
C THR A 172 8.37 -6.44 -19.07
N ASP A 173 8.30 -7.76 -18.95
CA ASP A 173 8.33 -8.71 -20.08
C ASP A 173 7.66 -10.07 -19.70
N GLN A 174 6.61 -10.04 -18.87
CA GLN A 174 5.92 -11.27 -18.44
C GLN A 174 5.05 -11.84 -19.57
N TRP A 175 5.01 -13.18 -19.68
CA TRP A 175 4.18 -13.82 -20.71
C TRP A 175 2.70 -13.71 -20.35
N LEU A 176 1.89 -13.20 -21.29
CA LEU A 176 0.43 -13.16 -21.21
C LEU A 176 -0.19 -13.92 -22.39
N ILE A 177 -1.36 -14.52 -22.17
CA ILE A 177 -2.15 -15.22 -23.19
C ILE A 177 -3.48 -14.46 -23.38
N PRO A 178 -4.00 -14.28 -24.61
CA PRO A 178 -3.44 -14.71 -25.90
C PRO A 178 -2.50 -13.70 -26.56
N ASN A 179 -2.34 -12.51 -25.96
CA ASN A 179 -1.71 -11.39 -26.64
C ASN A 179 -0.20 -11.58 -26.80
N LYS A 180 0.26 -11.68 -28.05
CA LYS A 180 1.67 -11.89 -28.40
C LYS A 180 2.44 -10.58 -28.57
N ASP A 181 1.76 -9.47 -28.83
CA ASP A 181 2.39 -8.15 -28.91
C ASP A 181 2.16 -7.36 -27.62
N LEU A 182 3.06 -7.62 -26.67
CA LEU A 182 3.08 -6.99 -25.35
C LEU A 182 4.04 -5.80 -25.30
N SER A 183 4.72 -5.49 -26.41
CA SER A 183 5.72 -4.42 -26.49
C SER A 183 5.13 -3.06 -26.11
N LYS A 184 3.87 -2.83 -26.50
CA LYS A 184 3.12 -1.61 -26.20
C LYS A 184 2.83 -1.39 -24.71
N PHE A 185 2.91 -2.43 -23.88
CA PHE A 185 2.66 -2.34 -22.44
C PHE A 185 3.94 -2.32 -21.61
N LYS A 186 5.12 -2.37 -22.26
CA LYS A 186 6.40 -2.37 -21.55
C LYS A 186 6.54 -1.11 -20.70
N ASN A 187 6.89 -1.31 -19.43
CA ASN A 187 6.97 -0.30 -18.38
C ASN A 187 5.65 0.45 -18.10
N GLN A 188 4.51 -0.07 -18.57
CA GLN A 188 3.21 0.47 -18.21
C GLN A 188 2.69 -0.20 -16.94
N GLU A 189 1.90 0.56 -16.20
CA GLU A 189 1.15 0.04 -15.09
C GLU A 189 -0.06 -0.76 -15.58
N LEU A 190 -0.18 -1.99 -15.09
CA LEU A 190 -1.33 -2.85 -15.33
C LEU A 190 -1.96 -3.27 -14.01
N VAL A 191 -3.23 -3.62 -14.06
CA VAL A 191 -3.97 -4.20 -12.94
C VAL A 191 -4.09 -5.70 -13.14
N THR A 192 -3.84 -6.46 -12.09
CA THR A 192 -4.10 -7.90 -12.04
C THR A 192 -5.25 -8.19 -11.09
N VAL A 193 -6.17 -9.06 -11.51
CA VAL A 193 -7.21 -9.61 -10.63
C VAL A 193 -6.97 -11.10 -10.49
N ASN A 194 -6.76 -11.54 -9.25
CA ASN A 194 -6.38 -12.91 -8.91
C ASN A 194 -7.55 -13.64 -8.24
N PHE A 195 -8.05 -14.66 -8.92
CA PHE A 195 -9.07 -15.57 -8.41
C PHE A 195 -8.42 -16.86 -7.93
N SER A 196 -8.57 -17.16 -6.64
CA SER A 196 -8.17 -18.44 -6.07
C SER A 196 -9.06 -19.57 -6.58
N THR A 197 -8.46 -20.72 -6.88
CA THR A 197 -9.18 -21.89 -7.41
C THR A 197 -8.89 -23.15 -6.61
N ASP A 198 -9.76 -24.16 -6.75
CA ASP A 198 -9.53 -25.51 -6.23
C ASP A 198 -8.38 -26.25 -6.94
N GLN A 199 -7.82 -25.63 -7.98
CA GLN A 199 -6.72 -26.13 -8.81
C GLN A 199 -5.41 -25.36 -8.61
N ASP A 200 -5.35 -24.39 -7.68
CA ASP A 200 -4.17 -23.53 -7.50
C ASP A 200 -2.89 -24.31 -7.22
N GLY A 201 -2.98 -25.46 -6.53
CA GLY A 201 -1.84 -26.33 -6.24
C GLY A 201 -1.23 -27.02 -7.45
N LEU A 202 -1.95 -27.09 -8.58
CA LEU A 202 -1.47 -27.75 -9.82
C LEU A 202 -1.27 -26.74 -10.95
N LEU A 203 -2.27 -25.88 -11.20
CA LEU A 203 -2.29 -24.98 -12.35
C LEU A 203 -1.97 -23.53 -11.97
N GLY A 204 -2.01 -23.21 -10.67
CA GLY A 204 -2.00 -21.83 -10.18
C GLY A 204 -3.36 -21.13 -10.29
N PRO A 205 -3.48 -19.92 -9.73
CA PRO A 205 -4.71 -19.14 -9.78
C PRO A 205 -5.03 -18.63 -11.18
N ILE A 206 -6.28 -18.19 -11.37
CA ILE A 206 -6.66 -17.45 -12.57
C ILE A 206 -6.31 -15.99 -12.33
N VAL A 207 -5.37 -15.47 -13.12
CA VAL A 207 -4.96 -14.07 -13.03
C VAL A 207 -5.27 -13.35 -14.33
N VAL A 208 -6.21 -12.42 -14.27
CA VAL A 208 -6.61 -11.57 -15.39
C VAL A 208 -5.83 -10.27 -15.32
N VAL A 209 -5.28 -9.83 -16.45
CA VAL A 209 -4.50 -8.59 -16.56
C VAL A 209 -5.29 -7.57 -17.36
N ILE A 210 -5.45 -6.37 -16.81
CA ILE A 210 -6.30 -5.29 -17.32
C ILE A 210 -5.46 -4.03 -17.49
N ASN A 211 -5.68 -3.29 -18.57
CA ASN A 211 -5.16 -1.94 -18.73
C ASN A 211 -6.07 -0.98 -17.95
N PRO A 212 -5.57 -0.30 -16.89
CA PRO A 212 -6.40 0.56 -16.04
C PRO A 212 -6.90 1.83 -16.74
N VAL A 213 -6.29 2.23 -17.87
CA VAL A 213 -6.70 3.42 -18.64
C VAL A 213 -7.86 3.08 -19.58
N THR A 214 -7.79 1.93 -20.27
CA THR A 214 -8.80 1.55 -21.26
C THR A 214 -9.86 0.60 -20.71
N ASN A 215 -9.65 0.02 -19.52
CA ASN A 215 -10.45 -1.06 -18.94
C ASN A 215 -10.51 -2.32 -19.81
N GLU A 216 -9.56 -2.48 -20.75
CA GLU A 216 -9.48 -3.66 -21.61
C GLU A 216 -8.67 -4.77 -20.94
N VAL A 217 -9.14 -6.01 -21.11
CA VAL A 217 -8.38 -7.20 -20.74
C VAL A 217 -7.20 -7.36 -21.69
N VAL A 218 -5.99 -7.24 -21.15
CA VAL A 218 -4.72 -7.41 -21.87
C VAL A 218 -4.42 -8.88 -22.10
N GLY A 219 -4.78 -9.73 -21.14
CA GLY A 219 -4.59 -11.17 -21.20
C GLY A 219 -4.66 -11.82 -19.83
N PHE A 220 -4.15 -13.04 -19.74
CA PHE A 220 -4.10 -13.86 -18.54
C PHE A 220 -2.66 -14.32 -18.30
N TYR A 221 -2.28 -14.52 -17.03
CA TYR A 221 -1.08 -15.30 -16.76
C TYR A 221 -1.30 -16.77 -17.14
N PRO A 222 -0.28 -17.42 -17.75
CA PRO A 222 -0.33 -18.83 -18.05
C PRO A 222 -0.59 -19.66 -16.79
N ARG A 223 -1.48 -20.65 -16.93
CA ARG A 223 -1.71 -21.72 -15.97
C ARG A 223 -1.10 -23.00 -16.54
N TYR A 224 -0.51 -23.82 -15.68
CA TYR A 224 0.20 -25.05 -16.07
C TYR A 224 -0.73 -26.26 -16.14
#